data_AF-A0A2E2QUW3-F1
#
_entry.id   AF-A0A2E2QUW3-F1
#
_cell.length_a   1.000
_cell.length_b   1.000
_cell.length_c   1.000
_cell.angle_alpha   90.00
_cell.angle_beta   90.00
_cell.angle_gamma   90.00
#
_symmetry.space_group_name_H-M   'P 1'
#
loop_
_entity.id
_entity.type
_entity.pdbx_description
1 polymer ?
#
loop_
_entity_poly.entity_id
_entity_poly.type
_entity_poly.pdbx_seq_one_letter_code
_entity_poly.pdbx_strand_id
1 'polypeptide(L)'
;MDTDTELQPQDVPLGRLPFTFAKRNGVILTRSDAGEPVILVRPGASHSALAEANRISGGRARFATIDPDRFDQALNSAYQNDSAEAMQMVEGIGDDMDLASLADSVPETEDLLEQEDDAPIIRLINAILTEAVKTSASDVHIETYEKRLVVRFRVDGVLREVVEPKRAL
;
A
#
# COMPACT_ATOMS: atom_id res chain seq x y z
N MET A 1 35.29 23.99 6.96
CA MET A 1 35.19 23.38 5.61
C MET A 1 33.81 22.78 5.61
N ASP A 2 32.83 23.66 5.47
CA ASP A 2 31.43 23.41 5.77
C ASP A 2 30.76 23.17 4.43
N THR A 3 30.55 21.89 4.12
CA THR A 3 29.82 21.48 2.92
C THR A 3 28.33 21.62 3.22
N ASP A 4 27.81 22.84 3.11
CA ASP A 4 26.39 23.10 2.90
C ASP A 4 26.03 22.50 1.53
N THR A 5 25.58 21.25 1.54
CA THR A 5 24.98 20.63 0.36
C THR A 5 23.60 21.26 0.21
N GLU A 6 23.48 22.32 -0.58
CA GLU A 6 22.19 22.84 -1.02
C GLU A 6 21.44 21.73 -1.76
N LEU A 7 20.55 21.04 -1.04
CA LEU A 7 19.63 20.06 -1.61
C LEU A 7 18.80 20.77 -2.69
N GLN A 8 18.98 20.37 -3.94
CA GLN A 8 18.24 20.96 -5.05
C GLN A 8 16.74 20.67 -4.87
N PRO A 9 15.83 21.60 -5.21
CA PRO A 9 14.38 21.46 -4.97
C PRO A 9 13.74 20.20 -5.57
N GLN A 10 14.43 19.55 -6.52
CA GLN A 10 14.05 18.31 -7.19
C GLN A 10 14.25 17.04 -6.33
N ASP A 11 15.09 17.10 -5.29
CA ASP A 11 15.48 15.95 -4.45
C ASP A 11 14.61 15.76 -3.21
N VAL A 12 13.64 16.64 -2.96
CA VAL A 12 12.69 16.46 -1.84
C VAL A 12 11.65 15.40 -2.24
N PRO A 13 11.49 14.31 -1.46
CA PRO A 13 10.45 13.33 -1.69
C PRO A 13 9.09 14.03 -1.69
N LEU A 14 8.30 13.84 -2.75
CA LEU A 14 6.91 14.25 -2.72
C LEU A 14 6.20 13.39 -1.68
N GLY A 15 5.55 14.01 -0.70
CA GLY A 15 4.59 13.28 0.12
C GLY A 15 3.56 12.63 -0.79
N ARG A 16 3.15 11.40 -0.50
CA ARG A 16 2.17 10.67 -1.31
C ARG A 16 0.81 10.73 -0.60
N LEU A 17 -0.26 10.82 -1.38
CA LEU A 17 -1.60 10.70 -0.81
C LEU A 17 -1.88 9.22 -0.48
N PRO A 18 -2.59 8.91 0.62
CA PRO A 18 -3.10 7.56 0.84
C PRO A 18 -4.03 7.13 -0.30
N PHE A 19 -3.95 5.86 -0.72
CA PHE A 19 -4.75 5.35 -1.84
C PHE A 19 -6.25 5.58 -1.66
N THR A 20 -6.77 5.24 -0.47
CA THR A 20 -8.19 5.41 -0.14
C THR A 20 -8.61 6.88 -0.18
N PHE A 21 -7.74 7.78 0.28
CA PHE A 21 -8.00 9.22 0.21
C PHE A 21 -8.06 9.68 -1.25
N ALA A 22 -7.07 9.31 -2.06
CA ALA A 22 -6.99 9.66 -3.47
C ALA A 22 -8.21 9.15 -4.25
N LYS A 23 -8.57 7.88 -4.07
CA LYS A 23 -9.73 7.24 -4.69
C LYS A 23 -11.05 7.90 -4.29
N ARG A 24 -11.26 8.08 -2.98
CA ARG A 24 -12.51 8.62 -2.44
C ARG A 24 -12.74 10.08 -2.83
N ASN A 25 -11.67 10.87 -2.88
CA ASN A 25 -11.76 12.30 -3.11
C ASN A 25 -11.44 12.73 -4.55
N GLY A 26 -11.07 11.80 -5.43
CA GLY A 26 -10.84 12.08 -6.84
C GLY A 26 -9.60 12.95 -7.09
N VAL A 27 -8.54 12.77 -6.29
CA VAL A 27 -7.28 13.52 -6.41
C VAL A 27 -6.08 12.58 -6.41
N ILE A 28 -5.10 12.79 -7.28
CA ILE A 28 -3.87 12.00 -7.35
C ILE A 28 -2.69 12.96 -7.35
N LEU A 29 -1.74 12.78 -6.44
CA LEU A 29 -0.46 13.48 -6.47
C LEU A 29 0.57 12.58 -7.16
N THR A 30 1.12 13.05 -8.27
CA THR A 30 2.09 12.32 -9.10
C THR A 30 3.14 13.28 -9.67
N ARG A 31 4.08 12.77 -10.48
CA ARG A 31 5.01 13.57 -11.27
C ARG A 31 4.62 13.54 -12.74
N SER A 32 4.86 14.64 -13.44
CA SER A 32 4.83 14.69 -14.90
C SER A 32 6.04 13.95 -15.50
N ASP A 33 6.03 13.75 -16.82
CA ASP A 33 7.19 13.18 -17.55
C ASP A 33 8.47 14.02 -17.37
N ALA A 34 8.32 15.33 -17.11
CA ALA A 34 9.43 16.24 -16.81
C ALA A 34 9.87 16.19 -15.34
N GLY A 35 9.27 15.33 -14.50
CA GLY A 35 9.59 15.18 -13.08
C GLY A 35 8.90 16.19 -12.16
N GLU A 36 8.16 17.17 -12.70
CA GLU A 36 7.46 18.19 -11.90
C GLU A 36 6.23 17.61 -11.18
N PRO A 37 5.96 18.01 -9.92
CA PRO A 37 4.78 17.56 -9.19
C PRO A 37 3.48 18.06 -9.83
N VAL A 38 2.51 17.15 -9.96
CA VAL A 38 1.18 17.45 -10.50
C VAL A 38 0.10 16.79 -9.64
N ILE A 39 -0.96 17.53 -9.36
CA ILE A 39 -2.18 17.03 -8.75
C ILE A 39 -3.20 16.84 -9.86
N LEU A 40 -3.52 15.59 -10.18
CA LEU A 40 -4.60 15.24 -11.09
C LEU A 40 -5.94 15.28 -10.33
N VAL A 41 -6.93 15.95 -10.90
CA VAL A 41 -8.21 16.24 -10.26
C VAL A 41 -9.35 15.72 -11.13
N ARG A 42 -10.20 14.84 -10.57
CA ARG A 42 -11.47 14.45 -11.19
C ARG A 42 -12.48 15.61 -11.05
N PRO A 43 -13.31 15.90 -12.07
CA PRO A 43 -14.40 16.86 -11.95
C PRO A 43 -15.29 16.55 -10.74
N GLY A 44 -15.55 17.55 -9.90
CA GLY A 44 -16.36 17.41 -8.68
C GLY A 44 -15.58 17.12 -7.39
N ALA A 45 -14.25 17.04 -7.43
CA ALA A 45 -13.42 16.96 -6.22
C ALA A 45 -13.66 18.18 -5.30
N SER A 46 -13.70 17.94 -3.99
CA SER A 46 -13.96 19.00 -3.02
C SER A 46 -12.77 19.95 -2.85
N HIS A 47 -13.05 21.21 -2.48
CA HIS A 47 -12.01 22.18 -2.14
C HIS A 47 -11.10 21.71 -1.00
N SER A 48 -11.64 20.94 -0.04
CA SER A 48 -10.85 20.36 1.05
C SER A 48 -9.85 19.31 0.56
N ALA A 49 -10.25 18.47 -0.40
CA ALA A 49 -9.35 17.47 -0.99
C ALA A 49 -8.21 18.12 -1.78
N LEU A 50 -8.52 19.19 -2.52
CA LEU A 50 -7.52 19.99 -3.24
C LEU A 50 -6.53 20.65 -2.29
N ALA A 51 -7.03 21.24 -1.20
CA ALA A 51 -6.19 21.88 -0.19
C ALA A 51 -5.24 20.87 0.47
N GLU A 52 -5.72 19.67 0.78
CA GLU A 52 -4.91 18.62 1.39
C GLU A 52 -3.85 18.05 0.43
N ALA A 53 -4.23 17.79 -0.82
CA ALA A 53 -3.28 17.41 -1.86
C ALA A 53 -2.20 18.48 -2.06
N ASN A 54 -2.58 19.75 -2.04
CA ASN A 54 -1.66 20.88 -2.13
C ASN A 54 -0.71 20.95 -0.94
N ARG A 55 -1.23 20.78 0.28
CA ARG A 55 -0.46 20.75 1.53
C ARG A 55 0.62 19.68 1.48
N ILE A 56 0.26 18.46 1.09
CA ILE A 56 1.18 17.31 0.98
C ILE A 56 2.25 17.53 -0.10
N SER A 57 1.91 18.21 -1.20
CA SER A 57 2.88 18.57 -2.24
C SER A 57 3.83 19.72 -1.87
N GLY A 58 3.70 20.31 -0.67
CA GLY A 58 4.44 21.51 -0.27
C GLY A 58 4.03 22.77 -1.03
N GLY A 59 2.83 22.79 -1.63
CA GLY A 59 2.30 23.93 -2.39
C GLY A 59 2.92 24.13 -3.77
N ARG A 60 3.68 23.15 -4.28
CA ARG A 60 4.46 23.27 -5.53
C ARG A 60 3.82 22.57 -6.71
N ALA A 61 2.82 21.73 -6.47
CA ALA A 61 2.20 20.96 -7.53
C ALA A 61 1.29 21.81 -8.41
N ARG A 62 1.37 21.59 -9.72
CA ARG A 62 0.37 22.12 -10.65
C ARG A 62 -0.90 21.29 -10.58
N PHE A 63 -2.05 21.93 -10.76
CA PHE A 63 -3.32 21.21 -10.90
C PHE A 63 -3.59 20.91 -12.37
N ALA A 64 -4.05 19.71 -12.65
CA ALA A 64 -4.54 19.31 -13.96
C ALA A 64 -5.82 18.49 -13.80
N THR A 65 -6.82 18.74 -14.63
CA THR A 65 -8.04 17.93 -14.65
C THR A 65 -7.80 16.63 -15.41
N ILE A 66 -8.35 15.53 -14.90
CA ILE A 66 -8.33 14.23 -15.57
C ILE A 66 -9.75 13.74 -15.82
N ASP A 67 -9.93 13.10 -16.98
CA ASP A 67 -11.20 12.47 -17.33
C ASP A 67 -11.57 11.37 -16.31
N PRO A 68 -12.84 11.29 -15.86
CA PRO A 68 -13.28 10.26 -14.94
C PRO A 68 -12.91 8.83 -15.37
N ASP A 69 -12.95 8.53 -16.67
CA ASP A 69 -12.67 7.20 -17.22
C ASP A 69 -11.18 6.86 -17.19
N ARG A 70 -10.32 7.89 -17.17
CA ARG A 70 -8.86 7.74 -17.08
C ARG A 70 -8.33 7.82 -15.65
N PHE A 71 -9.15 8.29 -14.71
CA PHE A 71 -8.73 8.48 -13.32
C PHE A 71 -8.31 7.16 -12.67
N ASP A 72 -9.11 6.10 -12.80
CA ASP A 72 -8.81 4.83 -12.14
C ASP A 72 -7.53 4.18 -12.70
N GLN A 73 -7.28 4.36 -14.01
CA GLN A 73 -6.03 3.93 -14.63
C GLN A 73 -4.83 4.72 -14.10
N ALA A 74 -4.93 6.05 -14.03
CA ALA A 74 -3.87 6.90 -13.49
C ALA A 74 -3.63 6.64 -11.99
N LEU A 75 -4.69 6.38 -11.22
CA LEU A 75 -4.62 6.01 -9.82
C LEU A 75 -3.88 4.68 -9.65
N ASN A 76 -4.21 3.66 -10.43
CA ASN A 76 -3.51 2.38 -10.34
C ASN A 76 -2.03 2.54 -10.70
N SER A 77 -1.70 3.24 -11.79
CA SER A 77 -0.31 3.46 -12.21
C SER A 77 0.50 4.28 -11.20
N ALA A 78 -0.07 5.32 -10.58
CA ALA A 78 0.62 6.11 -9.56
C ALA A 78 0.91 5.31 -8.28
N TYR A 79 0.27 4.16 -8.08
CA TYR A 79 0.43 3.32 -6.90
C TYR A 79 1.03 1.94 -7.20
N GLN A 80 1.35 1.64 -8.46
CA GLN A 80 1.96 0.38 -8.89
C GLN A 80 3.38 0.16 -8.33
N ASN A 81 4.11 1.21 -7.94
CA ASN A 81 5.44 1.02 -7.33
C ASN A 81 5.37 0.30 -5.96
N ASP A 82 4.26 0.37 -5.22
CA ASP A 82 4.05 -0.51 -4.04
C ASP A 82 3.95 -1.98 -4.45
N SER A 83 3.37 -2.26 -5.63
CA SER A 83 3.27 -3.62 -6.14
C SER A 83 4.61 -4.14 -6.68
N ALA A 84 5.48 -3.26 -7.18
CA ALA A 84 6.83 -3.62 -7.60
C ALA A 84 7.76 -3.86 -6.40
N GLU A 85 7.66 -3.05 -5.33
CA GLU A 85 8.29 -3.35 -4.04
C GLU A 85 7.74 -4.65 -3.46
N ALA A 86 6.42 -4.87 -3.49
CA ALA A 86 5.80 -6.12 -3.08
C ALA A 86 6.29 -7.33 -3.90
N MET A 87 6.47 -7.18 -5.22
CA MET A 87 7.01 -8.23 -6.08
C MET A 87 8.50 -8.49 -5.82
N GLN A 88 9.32 -7.46 -5.63
CA GLN A 88 10.72 -7.62 -5.20
C GLN A 88 10.83 -8.27 -3.81
N MET A 89 9.90 -7.96 -2.90
CA MET A 89 9.79 -8.63 -1.61
C MET A 89 9.42 -10.10 -1.80
N VAL A 90 8.46 -10.45 -2.66
CA VAL A 90 8.09 -11.84 -2.98
C VAL A 90 9.25 -12.63 -3.61
N GLU A 91 10.04 -12.01 -4.48
CA GLU A 91 11.27 -12.60 -5.04
C GLU A 91 12.36 -12.81 -3.97
N GLY A 92 12.50 -11.89 -3.00
CA GLY A 92 13.43 -12.02 -1.87
C GLY A 92 13.00 -13.03 -0.80
N ILE A 93 11.74 -13.45 -0.82
CA ILE A 93 11.10 -14.40 0.10
C ILE A 93 11.18 -15.86 -0.42
N GLY A 94 11.85 -16.07 -1.57
CA GLY A 94 11.74 -17.27 -2.40
C GLY A 94 12.16 -18.63 -1.85
N ASP A 95 12.90 -18.73 -0.74
CA ASP A 95 13.48 -20.03 -0.32
C ASP A 95 13.09 -20.52 1.10
N ASP A 96 12.52 -19.68 1.97
CA ASP A 96 11.96 -20.11 3.27
C ASP A 96 10.94 -19.06 3.77
N MET A 97 9.68 -19.20 3.35
CA MET A 97 8.56 -18.40 3.89
C MET A 97 8.18 -18.93 5.26
N ASP A 98 8.74 -18.38 6.34
CA ASP A 98 8.15 -18.54 7.66
C ASP A 98 6.98 -17.54 7.83
N LEU A 99 5.81 -17.97 7.36
CA LEU A 99 4.57 -17.20 7.42
C LEU A 99 4.15 -16.91 8.89
N ALA A 100 4.61 -17.70 9.86
CA ALA A 100 4.41 -17.44 11.28
C ALA A 100 5.26 -16.25 11.77
N SER A 101 6.50 -16.13 11.31
CA SER A 101 7.36 -14.98 11.64
C SER A 101 6.82 -13.64 11.11
N LEU A 102 6.26 -13.63 9.90
CA LEU A 102 5.60 -12.45 9.31
C LEU A 102 4.33 -12.08 10.07
N ALA A 103 3.56 -13.08 10.48
CA ALA A 103 2.37 -12.90 11.29
C ALA A 103 2.67 -12.25 12.65
N ASP A 104 3.75 -12.65 13.31
CA ASP A 104 4.19 -12.07 14.58
C ASP A 104 4.72 -10.63 14.42
N SER A 105 5.08 -10.20 13.21
CA SER A 105 5.55 -8.84 12.91
C SER A 105 4.43 -7.82 12.66
N VAL A 106 3.17 -8.26 12.64
CA VAL A 106 2.02 -7.36 12.42
C VAL A 106 1.67 -6.62 13.72
N PRO A 107 1.67 -5.27 13.72
CA PRO A 107 1.34 -4.49 14.91
C PRO A 107 -0.11 -4.69 15.37
N GLU A 108 -0.37 -4.45 16.65
CA GLU A 108 -1.69 -4.59 17.25
C GLU A 108 -2.71 -3.60 16.68
N THR A 109 -3.98 -3.99 16.70
CA THR A 109 -5.08 -3.26 16.06
C THR A 109 -5.29 -1.83 16.54
N GLU A 110 -4.84 -1.47 17.75
CA GLU A 110 -4.91 -0.10 18.26
C GLU A 110 -3.86 0.83 17.61
N ASP A 111 -2.70 0.30 17.23
CA ASP A 111 -1.63 1.04 16.54
C ASP A 111 -1.88 1.21 15.03
N LEU A 112 -2.69 0.32 14.42
CA LEU A 112 -2.94 0.31 12.97
C LEU A 112 -3.78 1.48 12.44
N LEU A 113 -4.58 2.12 13.29
CA LEU A 113 -5.36 3.30 12.89
C LEU A 113 -4.53 4.59 12.94
N GLU A 114 -3.40 4.57 13.65
CA GLU A 114 -2.51 5.71 13.85
C GLU A 114 -1.20 5.60 13.04
N GLN A 115 -0.84 4.41 12.55
CA GLN A 115 0.35 4.18 11.75
C GLN A 115 0.05 4.23 10.24
N GLU A 116 0.74 5.12 9.52
CA GLU A 116 0.72 5.20 8.05
C GLU A 116 1.51 4.06 7.36
N ASP A 117 2.12 3.17 8.14
CA ASP A 117 3.02 2.13 7.65
C ASP A 117 2.26 0.79 7.49
N ASP A 118 1.42 0.72 6.45
CA ASP A 118 0.69 -0.50 6.05
C ASP A 118 1.62 -1.66 5.63
N ALA A 119 2.94 -1.45 5.59
CA ALA A 119 3.92 -2.37 5.04
C ALA A 119 3.87 -3.79 5.67
N PRO A 120 3.79 -3.99 7.00
CA PRO A 120 3.76 -5.34 7.58
C PRO A 120 2.49 -6.13 7.22
N ILE A 121 1.33 -5.47 7.20
CA ILE A 121 0.06 -6.11 6.85
C ILE A 121 0.03 -6.44 5.37
N ILE A 122 0.42 -5.50 4.52
CA ILE A 122 0.52 -5.73 3.08
C ILE A 122 1.47 -6.91 2.81
N ARG A 123 2.61 -7.00 3.51
CA ARG A 123 3.54 -8.14 3.43
C ARG A 123 2.86 -9.45 3.83
N LEU A 124 2.16 -9.49 4.96
CA LEU A 124 1.46 -10.70 5.42
C LEU A 124 0.41 -11.15 4.40
N ILE A 125 -0.41 -10.24 3.86
CA ILE A 125 -1.43 -10.56 2.86
C ILE A 125 -0.80 -11.07 1.56
N ASN A 126 0.24 -10.40 1.06
CA ASN A 126 0.94 -10.84 -0.15
C ASN A 126 1.59 -12.21 0.05
N ALA A 127 2.17 -12.47 1.22
CA ALA A 127 2.74 -13.76 1.58
C ALA A 127 1.65 -14.85 1.61
N ILE A 128 0.51 -14.61 2.26
CA ILE A 128 -0.63 -15.55 2.28
C ILE A 128 -1.10 -15.89 0.86
N LEU A 129 -1.28 -14.88 0.01
CA LEU A 129 -1.75 -15.08 -1.37
C LEU A 129 -0.73 -15.82 -2.23
N THR A 130 0.56 -15.50 -2.06
CA THR A 130 1.64 -16.19 -2.75
C THR A 130 1.67 -17.67 -2.36
N GLU A 131 1.56 -17.97 -1.07
CA GLU A 131 1.53 -19.35 -0.58
C GLU A 131 0.28 -20.11 -1.06
N ALA A 132 -0.87 -19.44 -1.10
CA ALA A 132 -2.11 -20.01 -1.66
C ALA A 132 -1.93 -20.41 -3.13
N VAL A 133 -1.25 -19.58 -3.94
CA VAL A 133 -0.94 -19.90 -5.34
C VAL A 133 0.08 -21.05 -5.43
N LYS A 134 1.18 -20.99 -4.66
CA LYS A 134 2.20 -22.07 -4.61
C LYS A 134 1.58 -23.42 -4.27
N THR A 135 0.66 -23.44 -3.32
CA THR A 135 -0.04 -24.66 -2.86
C THR A 135 -1.27 -25.01 -3.71
N SER A 136 -1.58 -24.24 -4.75
CA SER A 136 -2.77 -24.44 -5.60
C SER A 136 -4.08 -24.49 -4.80
N ALA A 137 -4.19 -23.63 -3.78
CA ALA A 137 -5.38 -23.49 -2.98
C ALA A 137 -6.54 -22.89 -3.80
N SER A 138 -7.71 -23.52 -3.70
CA SER A 138 -8.97 -23.06 -4.29
C SER A 138 -9.65 -21.95 -3.50
N ASP A 139 -9.48 -21.96 -2.17
CA ASP A 139 -10.01 -20.94 -1.26
C ASP A 139 -8.98 -20.58 -0.19
N VAL A 140 -8.98 -19.30 0.20
CA VAL A 140 -8.28 -18.78 1.37
C VAL A 140 -9.31 -18.32 2.40
N HIS A 141 -9.34 -18.98 3.54
CA HIS A 141 -10.20 -18.65 4.67
C HIS A 141 -9.42 -17.88 5.72
N ILE A 142 -9.95 -16.74 6.16
CA ILE A 142 -9.40 -15.91 7.23
C ILE A 142 -10.45 -15.81 8.34
N GLU A 143 -10.13 -16.33 9.51
CA GLU A 143 -11.03 -16.42 10.66
C GLU A 143 -10.48 -15.67 11.86
N THR A 144 -11.21 -14.65 12.29
CA THR A 144 -10.89 -13.87 13.48
C THR A 144 -11.58 -14.46 14.71
N TYR A 145 -10.80 -14.89 15.70
CA TYR A 145 -11.28 -15.23 17.03
C TYR A 145 -10.90 -14.12 18.03
N GLU A 146 -11.42 -14.23 19.26
CA GLU A 146 -11.18 -13.26 20.32
C GLU A 146 -9.67 -12.98 20.55
N LYS A 147 -8.84 -14.04 20.56
CA LYS A 147 -7.41 -13.97 20.91
C LYS A 147 -6.45 -14.43 19.81
N ARG A 148 -6.96 -14.82 18.64
CA ARG A 148 -6.13 -15.36 17.55
C ARG A 148 -6.76 -15.12 16.18
N LEU A 149 -5.92 -15.00 15.17
CA LEU A 149 -6.32 -15.10 13.78
C LEU A 149 -5.99 -16.52 13.30
N VAL A 150 -6.82 -17.11 12.45
CA VAL A 150 -6.53 -18.41 11.83
C VAL A 150 -6.70 -18.30 10.33
N VAL A 151 -5.67 -18.68 9.58
CA VAL A 151 -5.70 -18.72 8.12
C VAL A 151 -5.67 -20.17 7.65
N ARG A 152 -6.66 -20.55 6.83
CA ARG A 152 -6.81 -21.90 6.29
C ARG A 152 -6.89 -21.88 4.76
N PHE A 153 -6.24 -22.82 4.10
CA PHE A 153 -6.35 -23.03 2.66
C PHE A 153 -7.18 -24.25 2.34
N ARG A 154 -8.03 -24.16 1.31
CA ARG A 154 -8.69 -25.34 0.73
C ARG A 154 -7.90 -25.81 -0.47
N VAL A 155 -7.14 -26.89 -0.31
CA VAL A 155 -6.37 -27.52 -1.39
C VAL A 155 -7.03 -28.85 -1.72
N ASP A 156 -7.41 -29.06 -2.98
CA ASP A 156 -8.11 -30.25 -3.46
C ASP A 156 -9.36 -30.62 -2.63
N GLY A 157 -10.09 -29.59 -2.19
CA GLY A 157 -11.31 -29.76 -1.39
C GLY A 157 -11.08 -29.99 0.12
N VAL A 158 -9.84 -30.11 0.57
CA VAL A 158 -9.49 -30.31 1.99
C VAL A 158 -9.01 -29.00 2.60
N LEU A 159 -9.59 -28.61 3.74
CA LEU A 159 -9.10 -27.47 4.51
C LEU A 159 -7.84 -27.84 5.30
N ARG A 160 -6.80 -27.01 5.19
CA ARG A 160 -5.54 -27.10 5.93
C ARG A 160 -5.27 -25.77 6.62
N GLU A 161 -4.83 -25.82 7.88
CA GLU A 161 -4.42 -24.64 8.63
C GLU A 161 -2.98 -24.28 8.27
N VAL A 162 -2.73 -23.00 8.03
CA VAL A 162 -1.46 -22.53 7.45
C VAL A 162 -0.79 -21.48 8.34
N VAL A 163 -1.57 -20.68 9.06
CA VAL A 163 -1.04 -19.65 9.98
C VAL A 163 -1.97 -19.46 11.16
N GLU A 164 -1.39 -19.36 12.35
CA GLU A 164 -2.05 -18.89 13.57
C GLU A 164 -1.24 -17.72 14.15
N PRO A 165 -1.44 -16.48 13.66
CA PRO A 165 -0.83 -15.30 14.28
C PRO A 165 -1.29 -15.19 15.73
N LYS A 166 -0.34 -15.07 16.65
CA LYS A 166 -0.68 -14.71 18.03
C LYS A 166 -1.06 -13.24 18.04
N ARG A 167 -2.21 -12.90 18.60
CA ARG A 167 -2.38 -11.55 19.14
C ARG A 167 -1.47 -11.48 20.37
N ALA A 168 -0.48 -10.60 20.35
CA ALA A 168 0.18 -10.21 21.58
C ALA A 168 -0.87 -9.60 22.54
N LEU A 169 -0.59 -9.68 23.83
CA LEU A 169 -1.49 -9.31 24.94
C LEU A 169 -1.16 -7.91 25.46
#